data_AF-A0A8J2NZE3-F1
#
_entry.id   AF-A0A8J2NZE3-F1
#
_cell.length_a   1.000
_cell.length_b   1.000
_cell.length_c   1.000
_cell.angle_alpha   90.00
_cell.angle_beta   90.00
_cell.angle_gamma   90.00
#
_symmetry.space_group_name_H-M   'P 1'
#
loop_
_entity.id
_entity.type
_entity.pdbx_description
1 polymer ?
#
loop_
_entity_poly.entity_id
_entity_poly.type
_entity_poly.pdbx_seq_one_letter_code
_entity_poly.pdbx_strand_id
1 'polypeptide(L)'
;MVDSVLKDTFTLDRSKIGFVVGDNASNVKAAFDCTNCERYIASYASEIIEEISDEDENEWEDFDDYFDSSEDSENEISSEDDETINLRIIQDELQSWLSTPLIKLPCYCHLQLILKDAMNSIPAIKDLIKNLKAVKRFFRSSPYWYDKFKMRAGKGLRHQEDTRWNSVWNVLDRVTEPKVQAALISTLNETRRTIRPCNVNFTSQDFEKMEEIAKLLEPVMELTNILQANKVTSSMVIPGISSTYKGISSINVKDVDAKPCRQSF
;
A
#
# COMPACT_ATOMS: atom_id res chain seq x y z
N MET A 1 -16.22 26.23 -1.91
CA MET A 1 -15.59 25.85 -3.20
C MET A 1 -16.10 24.49 -3.68
N VAL A 2 -16.11 23.45 -2.83
CA VAL A 2 -16.69 22.15 -3.23
C VAL A 2 -18.20 22.24 -3.44
N ASP A 3 -18.94 22.86 -2.51
CA ASP A 3 -20.40 23.00 -2.63
C ASP A 3 -20.84 23.83 -3.85
N SER A 4 -20.06 24.86 -4.21
CA SER A 4 -20.30 25.64 -5.43
C SER A 4 -20.06 24.81 -6.69
N VAL A 5 -18.99 24.00 -6.75
CA VAL A 5 -18.74 23.12 -7.90
C VAL A 5 -19.83 22.05 -8.05
N LEU A 6 -20.28 21.44 -6.94
CA LEU A 6 -21.35 20.45 -6.95
C LEU A 6 -22.67 21.04 -7.46
N LYS A 7 -23.02 22.23 -6.97
CA LYS A 7 -24.28 22.90 -7.32
C LYS A 7 -24.25 23.52 -8.71
N ASP A 8 -23.17 24.21 -9.06
CA ASP A 8 -23.08 25.00 -10.30
C ASP A 8 -22.76 24.11 -11.51
N THR A 9 -21.95 23.07 -11.34
CA THR A 9 -21.55 22.18 -12.45
C THR A 9 -22.46 20.96 -12.57
N PHE A 10 -22.84 20.36 -11.44
CA PHE A 10 -23.53 19.06 -11.43
C PHE A 10 -24.97 19.15 -10.92
N THR A 11 -25.45 20.33 -10.50
CA THR A 11 -26.79 20.49 -9.90
C THR A 11 -27.04 19.56 -8.71
N LEU A 12 -25.97 19.13 -8.05
CA LEU A 12 -25.99 18.25 -6.89
C LEU A 12 -25.89 19.08 -5.61
N ASP A 13 -26.74 18.73 -4.65
CA ASP A 13 -26.65 19.24 -3.29
C ASP A 13 -25.87 18.24 -2.43
N ARG A 14 -25.23 18.72 -1.36
CA ARG A 14 -24.40 17.90 -0.48
C ARG A 14 -25.21 16.79 0.20
N SER A 15 -26.50 17.02 0.41
CA SER A 15 -27.48 16.04 0.89
C SER A 15 -27.66 14.83 -0.04
N LYS A 16 -27.29 14.94 -1.32
CA LYS A 16 -27.40 13.88 -2.32
C LYS A 16 -26.11 13.07 -2.48
N ILE A 17 -25.10 13.36 -1.68
CA ILE A 17 -23.80 12.69 -1.75
C ILE A 17 -23.65 11.83 -0.49
N GLY A 18 -23.66 10.51 -0.67
CA GLY A 18 -23.49 9.57 0.42
C GLY A 18 -22.04 9.51 0.92
N PHE A 19 -21.10 9.23 0.02
CA PHE A 19 -19.70 8.98 0.39
C PHE A 19 -18.72 9.82 -0.42
N VAL A 20 -17.65 10.26 0.24
CA VAL A 20 -16.48 10.90 -0.38
C VAL A 20 -15.22 10.19 0.06
N VAL A 21 -14.46 9.66 -0.89
CA VAL A 21 -13.12 9.14 -0.61
C VAL A 21 -12.13 10.27 -0.76
N GLY A 22 -11.39 10.57 0.31
CA GLY A 22 -10.43 11.67 0.34
C GLY A 22 -9.14 11.30 1.06
N ASP A 23 -8.08 12.09 0.81
CA ASP A 23 -6.90 12.02 1.65
C ASP A 23 -7.18 12.54 3.07
N ASN A 24 -6.19 12.39 3.94
CA ASN A 24 -6.24 12.89 5.32
C ASN A 24 -5.57 14.25 5.49
N ALA A 25 -5.38 15.02 4.41
CA ALA A 25 -4.85 16.37 4.51
C ALA A 25 -5.82 17.27 5.28
N SER A 26 -5.30 18.16 6.14
CA SER A 26 -6.11 18.97 7.06
C SER A 26 -7.17 19.82 6.36
N ASN A 27 -6.83 20.35 5.18
CA ASN A 27 -7.70 21.11 4.31
C ASN A 27 -8.79 20.27 3.64
N VAL A 28 -8.52 19.00 3.32
CA VAL A 28 -9.53 18.06 2.80
C VAL A 28 -10.46 17.62 3.93
N LYS A 29 -9.90 17.31 5.11
CA LYS A 29 -10.68 17.05 6.32
C LYS A 29 -11.62 18.22 6.63
N ALA A 30 -11.12 19.44 6.68
CA ALA A 30 -11.93 20.63 6.95
C ALA A 30 -13.01 20.90 5.89
N ALA A 31 -12.75 20.61 4.62
CA ALA A 31 -13.73 20.81 3.54
C ALA A 31 -14.91 19.82 3.62
N PHE A 32 -14.62 18.60 4.07
CA PHE A 32 -15.57 17.50 4.18
C PHE A 32 -15.97 17.19 5.62
N ASP A 33 -15.60 18.06 6.56
CA ASP A 33 -15.83 17.84 7.98
C ASP A 33 -17.34 17.79 8.23
N CYS A 34 -17.79 16.61 8.63
CA CYS A 34 -19.13 16.39 9.09
C CYS A 34 -19.00 15.87 10.52
N THR A 35 -19.09 16.79 11.47
CA THR A 35 -18.99 16.54 12.92
C THR A 35 -19.95 15.46 13.44
N ASN A 36 -20.92 15.02 12.63
CA ASN A 36 -21.86 13.95 12.96
C ASN A 36 -21.47 12.56 12.39
N CYS A 37 -20.58 12.47 11.41
CA CYS A 37 -20.24 11.19 10.78
C CYS A 37 -19.23 10.35 11.58
N GLU A 38 -18.25 10.98 12.23
CA GLU A 38 -17.22 10.24 13.01
C GLU A 38 -17.82 9.49 14.21
N ARG A 39 -18.88 10.03 14.83
CA ARG A 39 -19.59 9.37 15.94
C ARG A 39 -20.36 8.13 15.49
N TYR A 40 -20.89 8.15 14.27
CA TYR A 40 -21.71 7.07 13.74
C TYR A 40 -20.87 5.88 13.25
N ILE A 41 -19.71 6.16 12.63
CA ILE A 41 -18.75 5.09 12.28
C ILE A 41 -18.17 4.45 13.56
N ALA A 42 -17.90 5.24 14.59
CA ALA A 42 -17.37 4.74 15.85
C ALA A 42 -18.36 3.83 16.59
N SER A 43 -19.66 4.16 16.61
CA SER A 43 -20.67 3.28 17.22
C SER A 43 -20.81 1.96 16.47
N TYR A 44 -20.83 2.00 15.14
CA TYR A 44 -20.94 0.80 14.31
C TYR A 44 -19.69 -0.10 14.40
N ALA A 45 -18.49 0.50 14.45
CA ALA A 45 -17.27 -0.26 14.68
C ALA A 45 -17.25 -0.94 16.05
N SER A 46 -17.84 -0.31 17.07
CA SER A 46 -17.99 -0.91 18.41
C SER A 46 -19.00 -2.06 18.41
N GLU A 47 -20.14 -1.93 17.73
CA GLU A 47 -21.14 -3.01 17.60
C GLU A 47 -20.57 -4.24 16.88
N ILE A 48 -19.82 -4.05 15.78
CA ILE A 48 -19.15 -5.16 15.07
C ILE A 48 -18.07 -5.82 15.96
N ILE A 49 -17.32 -5.05 16.74
CA ILE A 49 -16.29 -5.60 17.63
C ILE A 49 -16.93 -6.41 18.77
N GLU A 50 -18.09 -5.98 19.28
CA GLU A 50 -18.87 -6.74 20.28
C GLU A 50 -19.41 -8.04 19.68
N GLU A 51 -19.98 -8.02 18.47
CA GLU A 51 -20.44 -9.24 17.78
C GLU A 51 -19.30 -10.25 17.49
N ILE A 52 -18.12 -9.78 17.08
CA ILE A 52 -16.94 -10.64 16.87
C ILE A 52 -16.38 -11.17 18.21
N SER A 53 -16.64 -10.49 19.33
CA SER A 53 -16.19 -10.97 20.64
C SER A 53 -17.13 -12.00 21.28
N ASP A 54 -18.38 -12.07 20.81
CA ASP A 54 -19.39 -13.01 21.29
C ASP A 54 -19.43 -14.32 20.46
N GLU A 55 -18.75 -14.36 19.30
CA GLU A 55 -18.56 -15.56 18.48
C GLU A 55 -17.06 -15.93 18.39
N ASP A 56 -16.72 -17.13 18.90
CA ASP A 56 -15.43 -17.85 18.80
C ASP A 56 -14.29 -17.56 19.81
N GLU A 57 -14.43 -18.16 21.00
CA GLU A 57 -13.27 -18.66 21.77
C GLU A 57 -13.00 -20.17 21.57
N ASN A 58 -13.74 -20.91 20.73
CA ASN A 58 -13.50 -22.36 20.54
C ASN A 58 -13.87 -22.86 19.13
N GLU A 59 -12.93 -22.82 18.17
CA GLU A 59 -12.72 -23.84 17.12
C GLU A 59 -11.72 -23.35 16.06
N TRP A 60 -10.42 -23.40 16.37
CA TRP A 60 -9.35 -23.32 15.36
C TRP A 60 -8.30 -24.42 15.59
N GLU A 61 -8.74 -25.62 15.97
CA GLU A 61 -7.92 -26.81 15.87
C GLU A 61 -8.36 -27.62 14.63
N ASP A 62 -7.39 -27.85 13.75
CA ASP A 62 -7.40 -28.80 12.62
C ASP A 62 -8.24 -28.48 11.37
N PHE A 63 -7.83 -27.43 10.63
CA PHE A 63 -8.09 -27.34 9.18
C PHE A 63 -6.86 -27.78 8.38
N ASP A 64 -6.49 -29.04 8.50
CA ASP A 64 -5.49 -29.71 7.65
C ASP A 64 -5.80 -31.22 7.59
N ASP A 65 -6.89 -31.60 6.91
CA ASP A 65 -6.89 -32.78 6.02
C ASP A 65 -8.23 -32.94 5.30
N TYR A 66 -8.19 -33.62 4.15
CA TYR A 66 -9.33 -34.21 3.44
C TYR A 66 -10.01 -33.39 2.33
N PHE A 67 -9.26 -33.20 1.24
CA PHE A 67 -9.79 -33.31 -0.11
C PHE A 67 -9.84 -34.81 -0.49
N ASP A 68 -10.99 -35.49 -0.37
CA ASP A 68 -11.39 -36.56 -1.31
C ASP A 68 -12.87 -37.01 -1.15
N SER A 69 -13.52 -37.16 -2.31
CA SER A 69 -14.63 -38.05 -2.70
C SER A 69 -15.92 -38.22 -1.87
N SER A 70 -17.01 -37.78 -2.52
CA SER A 70 -18.34 -38.43 -2.70
C SER A 70 -18.96 -39.27 -1.57
N GLU A 71 -20.19 -38.90 -1.15
CA GLU A 71 -21.42 -39.69 -1.36
C GLU A 71 -22.64 -38.98 -0.77
N ASP A 72 -23.80 -39.30 -1.33
CA ASP A 72 -25.12 -38.70 -1.13
C ASP A 72 -25.59 -38.64 0.34
N SER A 73 -26.17 -37.49 0.72
CA SER A 73 -27.16 -37.43 1.79
C SER A 73 -28.04 -36.20 1.59
N GLU A 74 -29.22 -36.42 0.99
CA GLU A 74 -30.34 -35.48 1.02
C GLU A 74 -30.69 -35.18 2.48
N ASN A 75 -30.43 -33.94 2.91
CA ASN A 75 -31.01 -33.39 4.13
C ASN A 75 -31.69 -32.08 3.73
N GLU A 76 -33.02 -32.16 3.55
CA GLU A 76 -33.89 -30.99 3.49
C GLU A 76 -33.80 -30.25 4.84
N ILE A 77 -32.96 -29.22 4.91
CA ILE A 77 -33.03 -28.19 5.94
C ILE A 77 -33.69 -26.97 5.29
N SER A 78 -34.90 -26.64 5.72
CA SER A 78 -35.61 -25.44 5.27
C SER A 78 -34.88 -24.20 5.80
N SER A 79 -34.25 -23.44 4.92
CA SER A 79 -33.52 -22.20 5.27
C SER A 79 -33.97 -21.02 4.40
N GLU A 80 -35.27 -20.86 4.16
CA GLU A 80 -35.80 -19.70 3.41
C GLU A 80 -35.89 -18.41 4.26
N ASP A 81 -35.73 -18.50 5.58
CA ASP A 81 -35.97 -17.38 6.51
C ASP A 81 -34.70 -16.62 6.94
N ASP A 82 -33.49 -17.18 6.79
CA ASP A 82 -32.26 -16.56 7.31
C ASP A 82 -31.59 -15.59 6.32
N GLU A 83 -31.66 -15.89 5.01
CA GLU A 83 -31.15 -14.97 3.97
C GLU A 83 -32.05 -13.72 3.84
N THR A 84 -33.35 -13.86 4.08
CA THR A 84 -34.32 -12.76 3.96
C THR A 84 -34.27 -11.78 5.14
N ILE A 85 -33.90 -12.24 6.33
CA ILE A 85 -33.66 -11.39 7.51
C ILE A 85 -32.36 -10.59 7.33
N ASN A 86 -31.27 -11.25 6.92
CA ASN A 86 -29.99 -10.59 6.64
C ASN A 86 -30.11 -9.50 5.57
N LEU A 87 -30.84 -9.75 4.49
CA LEU A 87 -31.06 -8.75 3.44
C LEU A 87 -31.87 -7.53 3.92
N ARG A 88 -32.82 -7.71 4.85
CA ARG A 88 -33.62 -6.62 5.42
C ARG A 88 -32.81 -5.76 6.39
N ILE A 89 -31.99 -6.38 7.23
CA ILE A 89 -31.09 -5.68 8.16
C ILE A 89 -30.10 -4.82 7.37
N ILE A 90 -29.45 -5.39 6.35
CA ILE A 90 -28.54 -4.66 5.46
C ILE A 90 -29.26 -3.49 4.78
N GLN A 91 -30.51 -3.67 4.37
CA GLN A 91 -31.27 -2.64 3.66
C GLN A 91 -31.73 -1.49 4.56
N ASP A 92 -32.09 -1.77 5.81
CA ASP A 92 -32.43 -0.75 6.83
C ASP A 92 -31.16 0.00 7.31
N GLU A 93 -30.03 -0.69 7.46
CA GLU A 93 -28.73 -0.08 7.73
C GLU A 93 -28.28 0.84 6.59
N LEU A 94 -28.42 0.37 5.33
CA LEU A 94 -28.08 1.17 4.15
C LEU A 94 -28.96 2.41 4.05
N GLN A 95 -30.25 2.33 4.41
CA GLN A 95 -31.14 3.50 4.47
C GLN A 95 -30.73 4.50 5.55
N SER A 96 -30.31 4.03 6.72
CA SER A 96 -29.75 4.87 7.78
C SER A 96 -28.45 5.56 7.32
N TRP A 97 -27.59 4.85 6.60
CA TRP A 97 -26.35 5.37 6.01
C TRP A 97 -26.60 6.39 4.88
N LEU A 98 -27.65 6.18 4.08
CA LEU A 98 -28.08 7.12 3.04
C LEU A 98 -28.76 8.38 3.62
N SER A 99 -29.22 8.30 4.87
CA SER A 99 -29.84 9.41 5.61
C SER A 99 -28.80 10.25 6.37
N THR A 100 -27.56 9.78 6.48
CA THR A 100 -26.47 10.51 7.16
C THR A 100 -25.84 11.54 6.21
N PRO A 101 -25.54 12.76 6.70
CA PRO A 101 -24.91 13.79 5.88
C PRO A 101 -23.48 13.41 5.51
N LEU A 102 -23.19 13.17 4.23
CA LEU A 102 -21.85 13.06 3.64
C LEU A 102 -20.77 12.37 4.51
N ILE A 103 -20.54 11.09 4.28
CA ILE A 103 -19.51 10.31 4.98
C ILE A 103 -18.17 10.42 4.24
N LYS A 104 -17.11 10.83 4.96
CA LYS A 104 -15.75 10.83 4.42
C LYS A 104 -15.06 9.48 4.72
N LEU A 105 -14.68 8.76 3.68
CA LEU A 105 -13.86 7.56 3.78
C LEU A 105 -12.37 7.91 3.59
N PRO A 106 -11.46 7.34 4.39
CA PRO A 106 -10.04 7.51 4.18
C PRO A 106 -9.61 6.79 2.89
N CYS A 107 -8.76 7.43 2.11
CA CYS A 107 -8.21 6.81 0.90
C CYS A 107 -7.14 5.77 1.27
N TYR A 108 -7.44 4.48 1.05
CA TYR A 108 -6.54 3.35 1.34
C TYR A 108 -5.22 3.38 0.57
N CYS A 109 -5.16 4.06 -0.58
CA CYS A 109 -3.90 4.29 -1.29
C CYS A 109 -2.86 5.07 -0.45
N HIS A 110 -3.29 5.70 0.66
CA HIS A 110 -2.39 6.29 1.66
C HIS A 110 -1.58 5.27 2.46
N LEU A 111 -1.79 3.97 2.28
CA LEU A 111 -0.85 2.91 2.71
C LEU A 111 0.61 3.24 2.30
N GLN A 112 0.78 3.95 1.17
CA GLN A 112 2.07 4.48 0.74
C GLN A 112 2.83 5.31 1.79
N LEU A 113 2.11 6.00 2.68
CA LEU A 113 2.71 6.81 3.74
C LEU A 113 3.28 5.92 4.84
N ILE A 114 2.56 4.87 5.24
CA ILE A 114 3.02 3.90 6.23
C ILE A 114 4.33 3.25 5.79
N LEU A 115 4.40 2.81 4.52
CA LEU A 115 5.64 2.24 3.96
C LEU A 115 6.78 3.24 3.91
N LYS A 116 6.48 4.49 3.52
CA LYS A 116 7.47 5.56 3.51
C LYS A 116 8.02 5.80 4.91
N ASP A 117 7.17 5.81 5.92
CA ASP A 117 7.56 6.00 7.32
C ASP A 117 8.35 4.80 7.85
N ALA A 118 7.94 3.57 7.51
CA ALA A 118 8.68 2.35 7.84
C ALA A 118 10.08 2.31 7.21
N MET A 119 10.21 2.69 5.93
CA MET A 119 11.52 2.81 5.28
C MET A 119 12.39 3.91 5.89
N ASN A 120 11.78 4.99 6.39
CA ASN A 120 12.48 6.09 7.03
C ASN A 120 12.85 5.81 8.49
N SER A 121 12.16 4.88 9.15
CA SER A 121 12.44 4.49 10.53
C SER A 121 13.65 3.58 10.64
N ILE A 122 13.95 2.80 9.60
CA ILE A 122 15.11 1.90 9.53
C ILE A 122 16.32 2.67 8.94
N PRO A 123 17.38 2.98 9.72
CA PRO A 123 18.49 3.82 9.26
C PRO A 123 19.23 3.23 8.05
N ALA A 124 19.44 1.91 8.03
CA ALA A 124 20.11 1.23 6.93
C ALA A 124 19.38 1.41 5.59
N ILE A 125 18.06 1.24 5.58
CA ILE A 125 17.22 1.43 4.38
C ILE A 125 17.22 2.90 3.96
N LYS A 126 17.08 3.81 4.93
CA LYS A 126 17.10 5.25 4.69
C LYS A 126 18.40 5.72 4.04
N ASP A 127 19.55 5.22 4.52
CA ASP A 127 20.86 5.56 3.97
C ASP A 127 21.07 4.98 2.55
N LEU A 128 20.60 3.75 2.30
CA LEU A 128 20.60 3.17 0.95
C LEU A 128 19.77 4.00 -0.03
N ILE A 129 18.55 4.39 0.35
CA ILE A 129 17.68 5.24 -0.48
C ILE A 129 18.32 6.62 -0.71
N LYS A 130 18.96 7.19 0.32
CA LYS A 130 19.68 8.47 0.20
C LYS A 130 20.85 8.37 -0.79
N ASN A 131 21.60 7.28 -0.74
CA ASN A 131 22.70 7.00 -1.67
C ASN A 131 22.20 6.85 -3.11
N LEU A 132 21.10 6.12 -3.32
CA LEU A 132 20.44 6.01 -4.63
C LEU A 132 19.98 7.37 -5.16
N LYS A 133 19.39 8.22 -4.31
CA LYS A 133 19.01 9.59 -4.67
C LYS A 133 20.23 10.44 -5.05
N ALA A 134 21.35 10.29 -4.34
CA ALA A 134 22.58 11.00 -4.64
C ALA A 134 23.16 10.60 -6.01
N VAL A 135 23.16 9.31 -6.34
CA VAL A 135 23.56 8.80 -7.66
C VAL A 135 22.66 9.36 -8.76
N LYS A 136 21.35 9.38 -8.55
CA LYS A 136 20.42 9.96 -9.54
C LYS A 136 20.63 11.46 -9.73
N ARG A 137 20.85 12.18 -8.63
CA ARG A 137 21.19 13.61 -8.69
C ARG A 137 22.47 13.84 -9.48
N PHE A 138 23.48 12.98 -9.29
CA PHE A 138 24.72 13.01 -10.05
C PHE A 138 24.46 12.81 -11.55
N PHE A 139 23.74 11.76 -11.95
CA PHE A 139 23.41 11.52 -13.36
C PHE A 139 22.57 12.63 -13.98
N ARG A 140 21.65 13.25 -13.24
CA ARG A 140 20.90 14.42 -13.70
C ARG A 140 21.83 15.62 -13.95
N SER A 141 22.84 15.80 -13.10
CA SER A 141 23.81 16.89 -13.22
C SER A 141 24.90 16.63 -14.27
N SER A 142 25.09 15.38 -14.69
CA SER A 142 26.09 14.99 -15.67
C SER A 142 25.51 14.02 -16.72
N PRO A 143 24.92 14.58 -17.80
CA PRO A 143 24.36 13.80 -18.90
C PRO A 143 25.37 12.84 -19.52
N TYR A 144 26.65 13.26 -19.63
CA TYR A 144 27.73 12.43 -20.14
C TYR A 144 27.85 11.09 -19.39
N TRP A 145 27.85 11.12 -18.06
CA TRP A 145 27.94 9.90 -17.25
C TRP A 145 26.67 9.07 -17.30
N TYR A 146 25.52 9.73 -17.42
CA TYR A 146 24.24 9.04 -17.60
C TYR A 146 24.17 8.28 -18.94
N ASP A 147 24.61 8.90 -20.03
CA ASP A 147 24.65 8.27 -21.36
C ASP A 147 25.64 7.10 -21.37
N LYS A 148 26.82 7.27 -20.77
CA LYS A 148 27.80 6.19 -20.63
C LYS A 148 27.27 5.01 -19.82
N PHE A 149 26.56 5.29 -18.72
CA PHE A 149 25.87 4.28 -17.94
C PHE A 149 24.78 3.58 -18.77
N LYS A 150 23.94 4.34 -19.47
CA LYS A 150 22.83 3.82 -20.30
C LYS A 150 23.34 2.93 -21.43
N MET A 151 24.46 3.27 -22.05
CA MET A 151 25.12 2.45 -23.07
C MET A 151 25.58 1.10 -22.51
N ARG A 152 26.10 1.06 -21.28
CA ARG A 152 26.56 -0.17 -20.61
C ARG A 152 25.42 -1.04 -20.10
N ALA A 153 24.43 -0.40 -19.46
CA ALA A 153 23.28 -1.08 -18.86
C ALA A 153 22.24 -1.51 -19.92
N GLY A 154 22.26 -0.91 -21.12
CA GLY A 154 21.23 -1.04 -22.15
C GLY A 154 19.94 -0.28 -21.84
N LYS A 155 19.85 0.33 -20.65
CA LYS A 155 18.68 1.06 -20.14
C LYS A 155 19.08 2.06 -19.08
N GLY A 156 18.26 3.08 -18.90
CA GLY A 156 18.45 4.11 -17.88
C GLY A 156 17.91 3.70 -16.51
N LEU A 157 18.30 4.45 -15.48
CA LEU A 157 17.63 4.37 -14.17
C LEU A 157 16.20 4.89 -14.32
N ARG A 158 15.23 4.22 -13.68
CA ARG A 158 13.83 4.68 -13.71
C ARG A 158 13.73 6.05 -13.02
N HIS A 159 12.83 6.90 -13.51
CA HIS A 159 12.51 8.18 -12.87
C HIS A 159 11.94 7.93 -11.46
N GLN A 160 12.27 8.80 -10.50
CA GLN A 160 11.73 8.72 -9.13
C GLN A 160 10.89 9.97 -8.94
N GLU A 161 9.60 9.78 -8.75
CA GLU A 161 8.68 10.83 -8.38
C GLU A 161 8.71 10.92 -6.85
N ASP A 162 9.16 12.06 -6.30
CA ASP A 162 9.32 12.22 -4.85
C ASP A 162 8.00 12.02 -4.06
N THR A 163 6.86 12.11 -4.74
CA THR A 163 5.51 11.98 -4.17
C THR A 163 4.97 10.56 -4.16
N ARG A 164 5.55 9.61 -4.91
CA ARG A 164 5.03 8.22 -4.99
C ARG A 164 6.11 7.21 -4.61
N TRP A 165 5.84 6.46 -3.55
CA TRP A 165 6.74 5.43 -3.01
C TRP A 165 7.06 4.31 -4.02
N ASN A 166 6.12 3.99 -4.92
CA ASN A 166 6.32 3.03 -6.03
C ASN A 166 7.54 3.36 -6.88
N SER A 167 7.91 4.63 -6.96
CA SER A 167 9.08 5.07 -7.71
C SER A 167 10.41 4.74 -7.01
N VAL A 168 10.40 4.53 -5.69
CA VAL A 168 11.53 3.98 -4.91
C VAL A 168 11.72 2.51 -5.25
N TRP A 169 10.66 1.71 -5.17
CA TRP A 169 10.69 0.28 -5.51
C TRP A 169 11.17 0.05 -6.94
N ASN A 170 10.62 0.81 -7.90
CA ASN A 170 11.02 0.79 -9.31
C ASN A 170 12.52 1.05 -9.54
N VAL A 171 13.15 1.85 -8.69
CA VAL A 171 14.60 2.11 -8.75
C VAL A 171 15.37 0.97 -8.11
N LEU A 172 14.91 0.44 -6.98
CA LEU A 172 15.51 -0.73 -6.32
C LEU A 172 15.52 -1.93 -7.26
N ASP A 173 14.36 -2.30 -7.80
CA ASP A 173 14.17 -3.35 -8.81
C ASP A 173 15.09 -3.15 -10.03
N ARG A 174 15.23 -1.92 -10.52
CA ARG A 174 16.10 -1.64 -11.67
C ARG A 174 17.59 -1.82 -11.33
N VAL A 175 18.01 -1.46 -10.12
CA VAL A 175 19.42 -1.44 -9.72
C VAL A 175 19.92 -2.83 -9.31
N THR A 176 19.02 -3.70 -8.85
CA THR A 176 19.33 -5.10 -8.49
C THR A 176 19.51 -5.98 -9.73
N GLU A 177 19.11 -5.52 -10.91
CA GLU A 177 19.39 -6.23 -12.15
C GLU A 177 20.90 -6.40 -12.41
N PRO A 178 21.42 -7.62 -12.67
CA PRO A 178 22.86 -7.87 -12.73
C PRO A 178 23.62 -7.00 -13.74
N LYS A 179 23.02 -6.77 -14.92
CA LYS A 179 23.60 -5.90 -15.96
C LYS A 179 23.65 -4.43 -15.52
N VAL A 180 22.62 -3.96 -14.82
CA VAL A 180 22.52 -2.58 -14.35
C VAL A 180 23.46 -2.36 -13.18
N GLN A 181 23.53 -3.31 -12.24
CA GLN A 181 24.46 -3.31 -11.12
C GLN A 181 25.92 -3.20 -11.60
N ALA A 182 26.33 -4.08 -12.51
CA ALA A 182 27.69 -4.07 -13.06
C ALA A 182 28.02 -2.76 -13.78
N ALA A 183 27.07 -2.25 -14.59
CA ALA A 183 27.22 -0.97 -15.28
C ALA A 183 27.31 0.21 -14.30
N LEU A 184 26.55 0.17 -13.20
CA LEU A 184 26.53 1.20 -12.17
C LEU A 184 27.87 1.24 -11.43
N ILE A 185 28.36 0.09 -10.95
CA ILE A 185 29.65 -0.03 -10.26
C ILE A 185 30.79 0.46 -11.17
N SER A 186 30.83 -0.02 -12.42
CA SER A 186 31.84 0.41 -13.41
C SER A 186 31.82 1.92 -13.61
N THR A 187 30.64 2.49 -13.81
CA THR A 187 30.51 3.93 -14.06
C THR A 187 30.88 4.77 -12.85
N LEU A 188 30.43 4.38 -11.65
CA LEU A 188 30.79 5.07 -10.41
C LEU A 188 32.31 5.02 -10.16
N ASN A 189 32.94 3.87 -10.36
CA ASN A 189 34.40 3.71 -10.21
C ASN A 189 35.20 4.56 -11.20
N GLU A 190 34.70 4.78 -12.41
CA GLU A 190 35.33 5.67 -13.38
C GLU A 190 35.18 7.14 -13.00
N THR A 191 34.01 7.54 -12.48
CA THR A 191 33.76 8.93 -12.09
C THR A 191 34.71 9.40 -10.99
N ARG A 192 35.22 8.49 -10.15
CA ARG A 192 36.20 8.78 -9.08
C ARG A 192 37.51 9.37 -9.59
N ARG A 193 37.86 9.12 -10.86
CA ARG A 193 39.08 9.66 -11.48
C ARG A 193 38.89 11.06 -12.06
N THR A 194 37.74 11.69 -11.85
CA THR A 194 37.41 13.00 -12.43
C THR A 194 37.30 14.11 -11.41
N ILE A 195 37.29 15.34 -11.91
CA ILE A 195 37.23 16.58 -11.11
C ILE A 195 35.94 16.66 -10.26
N ARG A 196 34.86 16.01 -10.69
CA ARG A 196 33.57 15.97 -9.97
C ARG A 196 33.12 14.51 -9.80
N PRO A 197 33.68 13.78 -8.83
CA PRO A 197 33.34 12.38 -8.62
C PRO A 197 31.96 12.22 -7.97
N CYS A 198 31.32 11.09 -8.23
CA CYS A 198 30.21 10.65 -7.39
C CYS A 198 30.77 9.98 -6.14
N ASN A 199 30.55 10.57 -4.96
CA ASN A 199 31.09 10.08 -3.68
C ASN A 199 30.31 8.88 -3.11
N VAL A 200 29.38 8.31 -3.88
CA VAL A 200 28.62 7.13 -3.45
C VAL A 200 29.41 5.87 -3.81
N ASN A 201 29.51 4.96 -2.85
CA ASN A 201 30.05 3.63 -3.06
C ASN A 201 29.00 2.61 -2.65
N PHE A 202 28.70 1.67 -3.53
CA PHE A 202 27.87 0.52 -3.20
C PHE A 202 28.77 -0.70 -3.08
N THR A 203 28.64 -1.42 -1.99
CA THR A 203 29.26 -2.72 -1.74
C THR A 203 28.37 -3.84 -2.26
N SER A 204 28.89 -5.06 -2.42
CA SER A 204 28.06 -6.22 -2.79
C SER A 204 26.92 -6.45 -1.80
N GLN A 205 27.19 -6.25 -0.50
CA GLN A 205 26.18 -6.35 0.56
C GLN A 205 25.07 -5.31 0.42
N ASP A 206 25.36 -4.12 -0.11
CA ASP A 206 24.34 -3.10 -0.35
C ASP A 206 23.38 -3.53 -1.45
N PHE A 207 23.86 -4.20 -2.49
CA PHE A 207 23.02 -4.71 -3.56
C PHE A 207 22.17 -5.90 -3.11
N GLU A 208 22.72 -6.81 -2.30
CA GLU A 208 21.98 -7.91 -1.67
C GLU A 208 20.84 -7.36 -0.80
N LYS A 209 21.12 -6.36 0.05
CA LYS A 209 20.10 -5.67 0.84
C LYS A 209 19.04 -5.00 -0.03
N MET A 210 19.45 -4.32 -1.11
CA MET A 210 18.48 -3.70 -2.04
C MET A 210 17.58 -4.74 -2.69
N GLU A 211 18.10 -5.92 -3.02
CA GLU A 211 17.33 -7.03 -3.59
C GLU A 211 16.33 -7.59 -2.58
N GLU A 212 16.76 -7.82 -1.35
CA GLU A 212 15.88 -8.28 -0.25
C GLU A 212 14.75 -7.26 0.02
N ILE A 213 15.09 -5.97 0.11
CA ILE A 213 14.10 -4.90 0.31
C ILE A 213 13.13 -4.82 -0.88
N ALA A 214 13.63 -4.96 -2.12
CA ALA A 214 12.78 -4.94 -3.31
C ALA A 214 11.76 -6.09 -3.30
N LYS A 215 12.19 -7.30 -2.93
CA LYS A 215 11.31 -8.49 -2.80
C LYS A 215 10.27 -8.29 -1.68
N LEU A 216 10.69 -7.80 -0.52
CA LEU A 216 9.79 -7.57 0.61
C LEU A 216 8.68 -6.55 0.27
N LEU A 217 9.03 -5.52 -0.51
CA LEU A 217 8.12 -4.45 -0.87
C LEU A 217 7.24 -4.76 -2.10
N GLU A 218 7.56 -5.81 -2.86
CA GLU A 218 6.86 -6.17 -4.10
C GLU A 218 5.36 -6.46 -3.87
N PRO A 219 4.93 -7.28 -2.89
CA PRO A 219 3.51 -7.53 -2.64
C PRO A 219 2.73 -6.26 -2.31
N VAL A 220 3.37 -5.29 -1.65
CA VAL A 220 2.74 -4.02 -1.32
C VAL A 220 2.66 -3.11 -2.53
N MET A 221 3.64 -3.17 -3.42
CA MET A 221 3.67 -2.42 -4.67
C MET A 221 2.52 -2.87 -5.58
N GLU A 222 2.33 -4.18 -5.71
CA GLU A 222 1.20 -4.77 -6.42
C GLU A 222 -0.14 -4.33 -5.83
N LEU A 223 -0.31 -4.43 -4.50
CA LEU A 223 -1.53 -3.99 -3.82
C LEU A 223 -1.82 -2.52 -4.08
N THR A 224 -0.83 -1.64 -3.93
CA THR A 224 -1.06 -0.20 -4.17
C THR A 224 -1.38 0.12 -5.62
N ASN A 225 -0.83 -0.62 -6.59
CA ASN A 225 -1.21 -0.46 -8.00
C ASN A 225 -2.65 -0.93 -8.26
N ILE A 226 -3.09 -2.01 -7.61
CA ILE A 226 -4.48 -2.48 -7.68
C ILE A 226 -5.41 -1.44 -7.07
N LEU A 227 -5.12 -0.94 -5.87
CA LEU A 227 -5.95 0.05 -5.16
C LEU A 227 -6.00 1.41 -5.86
N GLN A 228 -4.95 1.77 -6.61
CA GLN A 228 -4.90 3.01 -7.40
C GLN A 228 -5.54 2.86 -8.81
N ALA A 229 -5.91 1.64 -9.23
CA ALA A 229 -6.51 1.44 -10.53
C ALA A 229 -7.93 2.01 -10.60
N ASN A 230 -8.34 2.45 -11.79
CA ASN A 230 -9.69 2.98 -12.05
C ASN A 230 -10.79 1.90 -12.09
N LYS A 231 -10.58 0.73 -11.47
CA LYS A 231 -11.53 -0.40 -11.46
C LYS A 231 -12.16 -0.56 -10.07
N VAL A 232 -12.96 -1.61 -9.84
CA VAL A 232 -13.53 -1.89 -8.52
C VAL A 232 -12.40 -2.17 -7.53
N THR A 233 -12.13 -1.22 -6.63
CA THR A 233 -11.03 -1.28 -5.66
C THR A 233 -11.50 -1.45 -4.22
N SER A 234 -12.72 -1.02 -3.88
CA SER A 234 -13.23 -1.07 -2.49
C SER A 234 -13.40 -2.49 -1.96
N SER A 235 -13.96 -3.41 -2.75
CA SER A 235 -14.09 -4.83 -2.35
C SER A 235 -12.75 -5.56 -2.26
N MET A 236 -11.71 -5.02 -2.89
CA MET A 236 -10.36 -5.60 -2.90
C MET A 236 -9.51 -5.16 -1.70
N VAL A 237 -9.98 -4.24 -0.86
CA VAL A 237 -9.21 -3.72 0.27
C VAL A 237 -8.88 -4.83 1.28
N ILE A 238 -9.90 -5.51 1.80
CA ILE A 238 -9.72 -6.58 2.80
C ILE A 238 -8.94 -7.78 2.22
N PRO A 239 -9.36 -8.41 1.10
CA PRO A 239 -8.63 -9.54 0.55
C PRO A 239 -7.23 -9.13 0.06
N GLY A 240 -7.06 -7.91 -0.43
CA GLY A 240 -5.76 -7.38 -0.84
C GLY A 240 -4.78 -7.23 0.32
N ILE A 241 -5.22 -6.65 1.45
CA ILE A 241 -4.39 -6.55 2.66
C ILE A 241 -4.01 -7.94 3.18
N SER A 242 -4.98 -8.86 3.27
CA SER A 242 -4.72 -10.23 3.72
C SER A 242 -3.73 -10.96 2.81
N SER A 243 -3.92 -10.87 1.50
CA SER A 243 -3.01 -11.46 0.50
C SER A 243 -1.61 -10.85 0.59
N THR A 244 -1.49 -9.53 0.74
CA THR A 244 -0.19 -8.86 0.90
C THR A 244 0.50 -9.27 2.19
N TYR A 245 -0.24 -9.40 3.30
CA TYR A 245 0.30 -9.87 4.57
C TYR A 245 0.85 -11.29 4.46
N LYS A 246 0.09 -12.22 3.86
CA LYS A 246 0.55 -13.58 3.56
C LYS A 246 1.77 -13.59 2.62
N GLY A 247 1.77 -12.72 1.62
CA GLY A 247 2.90 -12.54 0.71
C GLY A 247 4.17 -12.12 1.45
N ILE A 248 4.08 -11.12 2.31
CA ILE A 248 5.21 -10.65 3.13
C ILE A 248 5.69 -11.73 4.11
N SER A 249 4.79 -12.43 4.78
CA SER A 249 5.15 -13.46 5.78
C SER A 249 5.78 -14.70 5.13
N SER A 250 5.45 -14.99 3.88
CA SER A 250 6.06 -16.08 3.11
C SER A 250 7.51 -15.79 2.68
N ILE A 251 7.95 -14.53 2.70
CA ILE A 251 9.30 -14.13 2.32
C ILE A 251 10.23 -14.35 3.51
N ASN A 252 11.08 -15.38 3.42
CA ASN A 252 12.10 -15.66 4.43
C ASN A 252 13.24 -14.64 4.31
N VAL A 253 13.14 -13.55 5.08
CA VAL A 253 14.20 -12.54 5.17
C VAL A 253 15.32 -13.12 6.02
N LYS A 254 16.55 -13.16 5.49
CA LYS A 254 17.73 -13.48 6.30
C LYS A 254 17.85 -12.39 7.36
N ASP A 255 17.79 -12.75 8.63
CA ASP A 255 17.71 -11.85 9.79
C ASP A 255 18.53 -10.56 9.59
N VAL A 256 17.83 -9.46 9.31
CA VAL A 256 18.37 -8.12 9.49
C VAL A 256 17.92 -7.71 10.87
N ASP A 257 18.86 -7.56 11.80
CA ASP A 257 18.68 -7.14 13.20
C ASP A 257 17.69 -5.96 13.34
N ALA A 258 16.40 -6.26 13.38
CA ALA A 258 15.34 -5.29 13.53
C ALA A 258 15.04 -5.19 15.03
N LYS A 259 15.56 -4.13 15.65
CA LYS A 259 15.16 -3.77 17.02
C LYS A 259 13.64 -3.54 17.02
N PRO A 260 12.87 -4.20 17.90
CA PRO A 260 11.42 -4.11 17.88
C PRO A 260 10.97 -2.64 18.02
N CYS A 261 10.13 -2.20 17.09
CA CYS A 261 9.49 -0.90 17.13
C CYS A 261 8.61 -0.86 18.37
N ARG A 262 8.90 0.05 19.33
CA ARG A 262 8.09 0.19 20.54
C ARG A 262 6.68 0.62 20.13
N GLN A 263 5.70 -0.23 20.43
CA GLN A 263 4.30 0.16 20.45
C GLN A 263 4.13 1.18 21.57
N SER A 264 3.89 2.44 21.22
CA SER A 264 3.36 3.44 22.15
C SER A 264 1.86 3.54 21.90
N PHE A 265 1.10 2.91 22.80
CA PHE A 265 -0.29 3.26 23.09
C PHE A 265 -0.33 4.60 23.82
#